data_AF-A0A6M0C718-F1
#
_entry.id   AF-A0A6M0C718-F1
#
_cell.length_a   1.000
_cell.length_b   1.000
_cell.length_c   1.000
_cell.angle_alpha   90.00
_cell.angle_beta   90.00
_cell.angle_gamma   90.00
#
_symmetry.space_group_name_H-M   'P 1'
#
loop_
_entity.id
_entity.type
_entity.pdbx_description
1 polymer ?
#
loop_
_entity_poly.entity_id
_entity_poly.type
_entity_poly.pdbx_seq_one_letter_code
_entity_poly.pdbx_strand_id
1 'polypeptide(L)'
;ILVPIPDSSTSGRLLRDKGYAETIPSIGNYQIAPDGTFILLTKYEKAAAEEKIWFVTPNVRMRVSLIKTSEGSGVVTASFSSEIRSLEK
;
A
#
# COMPACT_ATOMS: atom_id res chain seq x y z
N ILE A 1 -0.56 -11.12 -8.45
CA ILE A 1 0.87 -11.17 -8.03
C ILE A 1 1.36 -9.77 -7.69
N LEU A 2 2.33 -9.63 -6.78
CA LEU A 2 3.04 -8.39 -6.47
C LEU A 2 4.52 -8.56 -6.80
N VAL A 3 5.10 -7.64 -7.59
CA VAL A 3 6.52 -7.71 -7.99
C VAL A 3 7.20 -6.38 -7.64
N PRO A 4 8.13 -6.35 -6.66
CA PRO A 4 8.91 -5.16 -6.36
C PRO A 4 10.02 -4.96 -7.40
N ILE A 5 10.18 -3.73 -7.86
CA ILE A 5 11.29 -3.24 -8.69
C ILE A 5 12.01 -2.17 -7.87
N PRO A 6 13.10 -2.51 -7.17
CA PRO A 6 13.83 -1.56 -6.35
C PRO A 6 14.51 -0.49 -7.19
N ASP A 7 14.31 0.78 -6.83
CA ASP A 7 15.12 1.90 -7.34
C ASP A 7 16.24 2.24 -6.32
N SER A 8 16.08 1.87 -5.04
CA SER A 8 17.10 1.95 -3.99
C SER A 8 16.91 0.86 -2.93
N SER A 9 17.69 0.90 -1.83
CA SER A 9 17.52 -0.01 -0.70
C SER A 9 16.20 0.19 0.07
N THR A 10 15.57 1.37 -0.04
CA THR A 10 14.36 1.73 0.70
C THR A 10 13.26 2.29 -0.18
N SER A 11 13.38 2.25 -1.50
CA SER A 11 12.33 2.76 -2.40
C SER A 11 12.31 2.02 -3.74
N GLY A 12 11.19 2.13 -4.43
CA GLY A 12 11.06 1.60 -5.78
C GLY A 12 9.62 1.59 -6.26
N ARG A 13 9.35 0.71 -7.22
CA ARG A 13 8.02 0.49 -7.78
C ARG A 13 7.50 -0.89 -7.40
N LEU A 14 6.20 -1.02 -7.23
CA LEU A 14 5.51 -2.28 -7.00
C LEU A 14 4.55 -2.51 -8.16
N LEU A 15 4.87 -3.50 -9.00
CA LEU A 15 3.97 -3.95 -10.04
C LEU A 15 2.89 -4.83 -9.44
N ARG A 16 1.65 -4.61 -9.86
CA ARG A 16 0.51 -5.42 -9.49
C ARG A 16 -0.29 -5.79 -10.73
N ASP A 17 -0.67 -7.06 -10.79
CA ASP A 17 -1.40 -7.66 -11.91
C ASP A 17 -2.76 -6.97 -12.18
N LYS A 18 -3.55 -6.70 -11.13
CA LYS A 18 -4.81 -5.91 -11.20
C LYS A 18 -4.99 -5.06 -9.94
N GLY A 19 -5.38 -3.79 -10.08
CA GLY A 19 -5.67 -2.87 -8.97
C GLY A 19 -6.96 -3.20 -8.20
N TYR A 20 -7.21 -2.52 -7.08
CA TYR A 20 -8.45 -2.69 -6.27
C TYR A 20 -9.68 -1.99 -6.85
N ALA A 21 -9.50 -0.90 -7.61
CA ALA A 21 -10.58 -0.04 -8.08
C ALA A 21 -10.80 -0.08 -9.61
N GLU A 22 -9.74 -0.28 -10.39
CA GLU A 22 -9.82 -0.21 -11.86
C GLU A 22 -9.05 -1.40 -12.47
N THR A 23 -9.59 -1.93 -13.57
CA THR A 23 -9.08 -3.06 -14.34
C THR A 23 -7.81 -2.72 -15.15
N ILE A 24 -7.00 -1.78 -14.66
CA ILE A 24 -5.81 -1.27 -15.31
C ILE A 24 -4.59 -1.72 -14.49
N PRO A 25 -3.52 -2.22 -15.13
CA PRO A 25 -2.24 -2.45 -14.48
C PRO A 25 -1.79 -1.16 -13.78
N SER A 26 -1.65 -1.21 -12.46
CA SER A 26 -1.23 -0.05 -11.68
C SER A 26 0.16 -0.28 -11.13
N ILE A 27 1.03 0.69 -11.36
CA ILE A 27 2.39 0.73 -10.82
C ILE A 27 2.33 1.61 -9.59
N GLY A 28 2.50 1.01 -8.41
CA GLY A 28 2.64 1.76 -7.16
C GLY A 28 4.08 2.18 -6.93
N ASN A 29 4.30 3.32 -6.29
CA ASN A 29 5.61 3.71 -5.77
C ASN A 29 5.66 3.35 -4.30
N TYR A 30 6.68 2.63 -3.87
CA TYR A 30 6.86 2.28 -2.47
C TYR A 30 8.07 2.97 -1.86
N GLN A 31 8.00 3.15 -0.54
CA GLN A 31 9.10 3.59 0.30
C GLN A 31 9.06 2.85 1.64
N ILE A 32 10.24 2.48 2.16
CA ILE A 32 10.44 2.04 3.54
C ILE A 32 10.90 3.26 4.33
N ALA A 33 10.06 3.71 5.26
CA ALA A 33 10.41 4.80 6.16
C ALA A 33 11.49 4.37 7.18
N PRO A 34 12.20 5.33 7.82
CA PRO A 34 13.24 5.01 8.79
C PRO A 34 12.77 4.18 9.99
N ASP A 35 11.47 4.24 10.32
CA ASP A 35 10.84 3.45 11.39
C ASP A 35 10.41 2.04 10.95
N GLY A 36 10.71 1.65 9.70
CA GLY A 36 10.34 0.36 9.13
C GLY A 36 8.95 0.31 8.50
N THR A 37 8.21 1.43 8.46
CA THR A 37 6.90 1.48 7.80
C THR A 37 7.04 1.36 6.29
N PHE A 38 6.34 0.39 5.69
CA PHE A 38 6.15 0.30 4.24
C PHE A 38 5.02 1.23 3.81
N ILE A 39 5.35 2.22 2.99
CA ILE A 39 4.42 3.18 2.42
C ILE A 39 4.27 2.85 0.94
N LEU A 40 3.03 2.70 0.46
CA LEU A 40 2.71 2.44 -0.94
C LEU A 40 1.76 3.51 -1.46
N LEU A 41 2.19 4.22 -2.50
CA LEU A 41 1.41 5.23 -3.20
C LEU A 41 1.04 4.71 -4.58
N THR A 42 -0.25 4.56 -4.82
CA THR A 42 -0.79 4.07 -6.09
C THR A 42 -1.69 5.13 -6.70
N LYS A 43 -1.37 5.58 -7.92
CA LYS A 43 -2.21 6.53 -8.67
C LYS A 43 -3.08 5.77 -9.66
N TYR A 44 -4.35 6.14 -9.70
CA TYR A 44 -5.35 5.76 -10.69
C TYR A 44 -5.76 7.00 -11.48
N GLU A 45 -6.52 6.83 -12.56
CA GLU A 45 -6.94 7.96 -13.39
C GLU A 45 -7.81 8.96 -12.59
N LYS A 46 -8.71 8.44 -11.74
CA LYS A 46 -9.68 9.25 -10.97
C LYS A 46 -9.47 9.21 -9.46
N ALA A 47 -8.45 8.50 -9.00
CA ALA A 47 -8.22 8.32 -7.57
C ALA A 47 -6.73 8.13 -7.25
N ALA A 48 -6.37 8.32 -5.99
CA ALA A 48 -5.09 7.93 -5.44
C ALA A 48 -5.31 7.10 -4.19
N ALA A 49 -4.53 6.02 -4.04
CA ALA A 49 -4.49 5.22 -2.84
C ALA A 49 -3.13 5.37 -2.15
N GLU A 50 -3.18 5.56 -0.83
CA GLU A 50 -2.02 5.52 0.05
C GLU A 50 -2.24 4.40 1.07
N GLU A 51 -1.30 3.47 1.15
CA GLU A 51 -1.27 2.45 2.19
C GLU A 51 -0.02 2.60 3.05
N LYS A 52 -0.17 2.51 4.36
CA LYS A 52 0.96 2.39 5.30
C LYS A 52 0.82 1.09 6.06
N ILE A 53 1.86 0.28 6.02
CA ILE A 53 1.89 -1.08 6.57
C ILE A 53 3.12 -1.21 7.45
N TRP A 54 2.94 -1.67 8.68
CA TRP A 54 4.05 -1.89 9.61
C TRP A 54 3.78 -3.07 10.52
N PHE A 55 4.83 -3.61 11.11
CA PHE A 55 4.75 -4.66 12.11
C PHE A 55 4.86 -4.02 13.50
N VAL A 56 3.80 -4.15 14.32
CA VAL A 56 3.84 -3.76 15.74
C VAL A 56 4.64 -4.79 16.53
N THR A 57 4.52 -6.06 16.13
CA THR A 57 5.33 -7.19 16.59
C THR A 57 5.60 -8.11 15.39
N PRO A 58 6.50 -9.11 15.50
CA PRO A 58 6.73 -10.07 14.40
C PRO A 58 5.48 -10.85 13.94
N ASN A 59 4.42 -10.87 14.75
CA ASN A 59 3.18 -11.59 14.50
C ASN A 59 1.95 -10.70 14.32
N VAL A 60 2.09 -9.37 14.48
CA VAL A 60 0.99 -8.42 14.34
C VAL A 60 1.38 -7.34 13.33
N ARG A 61 0.70 -7.37 12.18
CA ARG A 61 0.80 -6.34 11.15
C ARG A 61 -0.38 -5.40 11.27
N MET A 62 -0.11 -4.11 11.14
CA MET A 62 -1.11 -3.07 11.03
C MET A 62 -1.06 -2.47 9.64
N ARG A 63 -2.23 -2.06 9.16
CA ARG A 63 -2.36 -1.35 7.89
C ARG A 63 -3.39 -0.25 8.02
N VAL A 64 -3.03 0.94 7.54
CA VAL A 64 -3.98 2.01 7.23
C VAL A 64 -3.98 2.24 5.73
N SER A 65 -5.16 2.49 5.17
CA SER A 65 -5.31 2.83 3.75
C SER A 65 -6.25 4.00 3.57
N LEU A 66 -5.90 4.90 2.66
CA LEU A 66 -6.69 6.06 2.26
C LEU A 66 -6.90 6.03 0.76
N ILE A 67 -8.15 6.16 0.33
CA ILE A 67 -8.51 6.39 -1.07
C ILE A 67 -9.03 7.81 -1.19
N LYS A 68 -8.41 8.60 -2.06
CA LYS A 68 -8.74 10.00 -2.35
C LYS A 68 -9.17 10.14 -3.80
N THR A 69 -10.10 11.04 -4.10
CA THR A 69 -10.37 11.44 -5.48
C THR A 69 -9.16 12.15 -6.08
N SER A 70 -8.95 12.05 -7.40
CA SER A 70 -7.83 12.70 -8.09
C SER A 70 -7.85 14.23 -8.01
N GLU A 71 -9.02 14.83 -7.79
CA GLU A 71 -9.18 16.28 -7.55
C GLU A 71 -8.81 16.71 -6.11
N GLY A 72 -8.42 15.77 -5.24
CA GLY A 72 -7.91 16.06 -3.89
C GLY A 72 -8.95 16.58 -2.88
N SER A 73 -10.19 16.83 -3.31
CA SER A 73 -11.25 17.44 -2.50
C SER A 73 -12.05 16.45 -1.63
N GLY A 74 -11.92 15.14 -1.85
CA GLY A 74 -12.65 14.12 -1.10
C GLY A 74 -11.78 12.92 -0.69
N VAL A 75 -11.66 12.67 0.62
CA VAL A 75 -11.31 11.33 1.12
C VAL A 75 -12.54 10.46 0.92
N VAL A 76 -12.46 9.52 -0.01
CA VAL A 76 -13.56 8.63 -0.35
C VAL A 76 -13.69 7.52 0.68
N THR A 77 -12.56 7.01 1.16
CA THR A 77 -12.54 5.92 2.12
C THR A 77 -11.25 5.95 2.94
N ALA A 78 -11.38 5.74 4.24
CA ALA A 78 -10.29 5.42 5.14
C ALA A 78 -10.55 4.03 5.72
N SER A 79 -9.50 3.21 5.85
CA SER A 79 -9.61 1.88 6.45
C SER A 79 -8.45 1.61 7.37
N PHE A 80 -8.71 0.84 8.41
CA PHE A 80 -7.73 0.30 9.34
C PHE A 80 -7.89 -1.22 9.40
N SER A 81 -6.77 -1.94 9.42
CA SER A 81 -6.75 -3.39 9.56
C SER A 81 -5.67 -3.80 10.56
N SER A 82 -6.02 -4.71 11.45
CA SER A 82 -5.09 -5.48 12.27
C SER A 82 -5.06 -6.93 11.76
N GLU A 83 -3.85 -7.44 11.55
CA GLU A 83 -3.63 -8.73 10.90
C GLU A 83 -2.67 -9.56 11.74
N ILE A 84 -3.16 -10.67 12.28
CA ILE A 84 -2.43 -11.54 13.20
C ILE A 84 -1.98 -12.79 12.44
N ARG A 85 -0.70 -13.15 12.55
CA ARG A 85 -0.14 -14.36 11.96
C ARG A 85 -0.79 -15.60 12.58
N SER A 86 -1.38 -16.48 11.76
CA SER A 86 -1.75 -17.83 12.21
C SER A 86 -0.48 -18.65 12.46
N LEU A 87 -0.41 -19.29 13.62
CA LEU A 87 0.71 -20.16 14.02
C LEU A 87 0.42 -21.65 13.81
N GLU A 88 -0.79 -21.97 13.35
CA GLU A 88 -1.20 -23.33 13.02
C GLU A 88 -0.58 -23.76 11.69
N LYS A 89 -0.23 -25.05 11.58
CA LYS A 89 0.41 -25.65 10.40
C LYS A 89 -0.62 -26.15 9.39
#